data_AF-A0A7W0NTF4-F1
#
_entry.id   AF-A0A7W0NTF4-F1
#
_cell.length_a   1.000
_cell.length_b   1.000
_cell.length_c   1.000
_cell.angle_alpha   90.00
_cell.angle_beta   90.00
_cell.angle_gamma   90.00
#
_symmetry.space_group_name_H-M   'P 1'
#
loop_
_entity.id
_entity.type
_entity.pdbx_description
1 polymer ?
#
loop_
_entity_poly.entity_id
_entity_poly.type
_entity_poly.pdbx_seq_one_letter_code
_entity_poly.pdbx_strand_id
1 'polypeptide(L)'
;LQAKMIDAFFHVVGKDPAGIAQDLIELDFLKPGTNPNIVRPVVEKMFEFHLNLKLKDVNFKELTYDLADVMYDYPFRLPSNFTYIMRALMTLEGIGIITDPEFNFFETAKPYAKEFMLRREGKDFRRMFVSKLMGRDEEGKIDWNRTWKLAKMAFKTVMNTGS
;
A
#
# COMPACT_ATOMS: atom_id res chain seq x y z
N LEU A 1 7.56 -12.33 -9.07
CA LEU A 1 7.27 -12.00 -7.65
C LEU A 1 7.49 -10.51 -7.38
N GLN A 2 8.69 -9.96 -7.61
CA GLN A 2 8.96 -8.53 -7.34
C GLN A 2 7.97 -7.58 -8.01
N ALA A 3 7.71 -7.69 -9.32
CA ALA A 3 6.74 -6.84 -10.01
C ALA A 3 5.33 -6.91 -9.38
N LYS A 4 4.82 -8.13 -9.12
CA LYS A 4 3.51 -8.34 -8.48
C LYS A 4 3.41 -7.71 -7.08
N MET A 5 4.49 -7.72 -6.30
CA MET A 5 4.51 -7.06 -4.99
C MET A 5 4.45 -5.54 -5.11
N ILE A 6 5.00 -5.00 -6.19
CA ILE A 6 4.97 -3.57 -6.48
C ILE A 6 3.58 -3.15 -6.95
N ASP A 7 2.95 -3.94 -7.83
CA ASP A 7 1.57 -3.73 -8.25
C ASP A 7 0.62 -3.73 -7.04
N ALA A 8 0.77 -4.74 -6.16
CA ALA A 8 0.00 -4.82 -4.92
C ALA A 8 0.22 -3.61 -3.99
N PHE A 9 1.46 -3.14 -3.86
CA PHE A 9 1.76 -1.92 -3.12
C PHE A 9 1.01 -0.71 -3.71
N PHE A 10 0.97 -0.59 -5.04
CA PHE A 10 0.26 0.48 -5.70
C PHE A 10 -1.26 0.38 -5.58
N HIS A 11 -1.86 -0.81 -5.58
CA HIS A 11 -3.29 -0.97 -5.30
C HIS A 11 -3.63 -0.60 -3.84
N VAL A 12 -2.75 -0.92 -2.87
CA VAL A 12 -2.91 -0.50 -1.47
C VAL A 12 -2.84 1.03 -1.30
N VAL A 13 -1.80 1.67 -1.82
CA VAL A 13 -1.70 3.15 -1.85
C VAL A 13 -2.82 3.77 -2.71
N GLY A 14 -3.28 3.00 -3.69
CA GLY A 14 -4.44 3.18 -4.54
C GLY A 14 -5.73 3.44 -3.77
N LYS A 15 -5.89 2.74 -2.65
CA LYS A 15 -7.19 2.39 -2.08
C LYS A 15 -8.08 1.68 -3.11
N ASP A 16 -7.48 0.71 -3.81
CA ASP A 16 -8.13 -0.09 -4.85
C ASP A 16 -8.40 -1.52 -4.33
N PRO A 17 -9.54 -1.77 -3.68
CA PRO A 17 -9.86 -3.09 -3.14
C PRO A 17 -10.05 -4.15 -4.24
N ALA A 18 -10.42 -3.75 -5.46
CA ALA A 18 -10.58 -4.67 -6.59
C ALA A 18 -9.21 -5.14 -7.10
N GLY A 19 -8.25 -4.22 -7.25
CA GLY A 19 -6.86 -4.54 -7.58
C GLY A 19 -6.24 -5.49 -6.54
N ILE A 20 -6.43 -5.20 -5.25
CA ILE A 20 -5.91 -6.04 -4.16
C ILE A 20 -6.52 -7.44 -4.17
N ALA A 21 -7.83 -7.56 -4.42
CA ALA A 21 -8.47 -8.88 -4.53
C ALA A 21 -7.85 -9.72 -5.66
N GLN A 22 -7.45 -9.08 -6.76
CA GLN A 22 -6.72 -9.73 -7.85
C GLN A 22 -5.28 -10.07 -7.45
N ASP A 23 -4.57 -9.16 -6.77
CA ASP A 23 -3.20 -9.39 -6.30
C ASP A 23 -3.10 -10.61 -5.38
N LEU A 24 -4.11 -10.85 -4.54
CA LEU A 24 -4.16 -12.01 -3.66
C LEU A 24 -4.16 -13.34 -4.44
N ILE A 25 -4.74 -13.37 -5.63
CA ILE A 25 -4.66 -14.56 -6.51
C ILE A 25 -3.28 -14.62 -7.16
N GLU A 26 -2.77 -13.50 -7.65
CA GLU A 26 -1.50 -13.45 -8.38
C GLU A 26 -0.27 -13.73 -7.50
N LEU A 27 -0.37 -13.41 -6.22
CA LEU A 27 0.63 -13.65 -5.19
C LEU A 27 0.45 -15.02 -4.51
N ASP A 28 -0.44 -15.87 -5.02
CA ASP A 28 -0.74 -17.23 -4.52
C ASP A 28 -1.33 -17.27 -3.10
N PHE A 29 -1.88 -16.15 -2.60
CA PHE A 29 -2.65 -16.14 -1.35
C PHE A 29 -4.01 -16.81 -1.49
N LEU A 30 -4.56 -16.83 -2.70
CA LEU A 30 -5.80 -17.52 -3.04
C LEU A 30 -5.51 -18.57 -4.12
N LYS A 31 -6.31 -19.64 -4.15
CA LYS A 31 -6.18 -20.66 -5.19
C LYS A 31 -6.40 -20.03 -6.58
N PRO A 32 -5.60 -20.37 -7.60
CA PRO A 32 -5.87 -19.97 -8.97
C PRO A 32 -7.30 -20.33 -9.38
N GLY A 33 -8.01 -19.39 -10.02
CA GLY A 33 -9.41 -19.53 -10.41
C GLY A 33 -10.45 -19.14 -9.33
N THR A 34 -10.01 -18.65 -8.18
CA THR A 34 -10.91 -18.02 -7.19
C THR A 34 -11.54 -16.76 -7.78
N ASN A 35 -12.84 -16.54 -7.58
CA ASN A 35 -13.49 -15.29 -8.00
C ASN A 35 -13.08 -14.14 -7.07
N PRO A 36 -12.37 -13.10 -7.56
CA PRO A 36 -11.92 -11.98 -6.73
C PRO A 36 -13.05 -11.26 -5.99
N ASN A 37 -14.26 -11.26 -6.56
CA ASN A 37 -15.43 -10.59 -5.97
C ASN A 37 -15.85 -11.18 -4.62
N ILE A 38 -15.44 -12.41 -4.29
CA ILE A 38 -15.72 -13.04 -2.99
C ILE A 38 -14.87 -12.42 -1.89
N VAL A 39 -13.64 -12.02 -2.20
CA VAL A 39 -12.65 -11.51 -1.23
C VAL A 39 -12.67 -9.99 -1.15
N ARG A 40 -13.18 -9.32 -2.19
CA ARG A 40 -13.34 -7.86 -2.23
C ARG A 40 -14.02 -7.28 -0.96
N PRO A 41 -15.15 -7.79 -0.44
CA PRO A 41 -15.77 -7.24 0.78
C PRO A 41 -14.88 -7.35 2.02
N VAL A 42 -14.02 -8.37 2.07
CA VAL A 42 -13.05 -8.58 3.16
C VAL A 42 -11.97 -7.52 3.12
N VAL A 43 -11.46 -7.25 1.92
CA VAL A 43 -10.48 -6.19 1.67
C VAL A 43 -11.10 -4.84 1.99
N GLU A 44 -12.32 -4.55 1.51
CA GLU A 44 -13.05 -3.31 1.81
C GLU A 44 -13.21 -3.11 3.33
N LYS A 45 -13.63 -4.14 4.05
CA LYS A 45 -13.72 -4.13 5.51
C LYS A 45 -12.35 -3.82 6.13
N MET A 46 -11.27 -4.50 5.75
CA MET A 46 -9.93 -4.20 6.27
C MET A 46 -9.53 -2.74 6.05
N PHE A 47 -9.84 -2.18 4.88
CA PHE A 47 -9.58 -0.78 4.55
C PHE A 47 -10.36 0.16 5.49
N GLU A 48 -11.63 -0.13 5.80
CA GLU A 48 -12.45 0.65 6.73
C GLU A 48 -11.92 0.62 8.16
N PHE A 49 -11.50 -0.55 8.65
CA PHE A 49 -11.01 -0.74 10.01
C PHE A 49 -9.62 -0.11 10.25
N HIS A 50 -8.69 -0.24 9.29
CA HIS A 50 -7.28 0.08 9.54
C HIS A 50 -6.77 1.37 8.89
N LEU A 51 -7.34 1.83 7.76
CA LEU A 51 -6.79 3.00 7.05
C LEU A 51 -7.28 4.36 7.55
N ASN A 52 -8.27 4.36 8.44
CA ASN A 52 -8.65 5.58 9.16
C ASN A 52 -7.72 5.85 10.36
N LEU A 53 -6.86 4.89 10.73
CA LEU A 53 -5.84 5.07 11.76
C LEU A 53 -4.65 5.84 11.19
N LYS A 54 -4.04 6.71 12.01
CA LYS A 54 -2.75 7.30 11.64
C LYS A 54 -1.71 6.19 11.76
N LEU A 55 -0.74 6.12 10.83
CA LEU A 55 0.30 5.08 10.84
C LEU A 55 1.02 4.93 12.19
N LYS A 56 1.20 6.04 12.92
CA LYS A 56 1.80 6.07 14.26
C LYS A 56 0.98 5.35 15.34
N ASP A 57 -0.32 5.24 15.12
CA ASP A 57 -1.28 4.59 16.02
C ASP A 57 -1.47 3.10 15.61
N VAL A 58 -0.82 2.64 14.54
CA VAL A 58 -0.86 1.25 14.09
C VAL A 58 0.32 0.49 14.69
N ASN A 59 0.04 -0.59 15.41
CA ASN A 59 1.02 -1.53 15.90
C ASN A 59 1.23 -2.65 14.86
N PHE A 60 2.48 -2.93 14.48
CA PHE A 60 2.76 -3.91 13.42
C PHE A 60 2.44 -5.33 13.85
N LYS A 61 2.71 -5.69 15.11
CA LYS A 61 2.30 -6.97 15.68
C LYS A 61 0.78 -7.14 15.68
N GLU A 62 0.01 -6.15 16.12
CA GLU A 62 -1.47 -6.19 16.09
C GLU A 62 -2.00 -6.37 14.66
N LEU A 63 -1.53 -5.54 13.72
CA LEU A 63 -1.92 -5.66 12.31
C LEU A 63 -1.61 -7.06 11.74
N THR A 64 -0.48 -7.64 12.14
CA THR A 64 -0.09 -8.98 11.70
C THR A 64 -1.05 -10.06 12.23
N TYR A 65 -1.55 -9.91 13.46
CA TYR A 65 -2.57 -10.82 14.01
C TYR A 65 -3.93 -10.63 13.36
N ASP A 66 -4.37 -9.39 13.17
CA ASP A 66 -5.64 -9.10 12.49
C ASP A 66 -5.65 -9.67 11.06
N LEU A 67 -4.52 -9.57 10.36
CA LEU A 67 -4.35 -10.20 9.06
C LEU A 67 -4.38 -11.73 9.15
N ALA A 68 -3.81 -12.33 10.20
CA ALA A 68 -3.83 -13.78 10.40
C ALA A 68 -5.26 -14.30 10.63
N ASP A 69 -6.06 -13.59 11.43
CA ASP A 69 -7.46 -13.94 11.68
C ASP A 69 -8.30 -13.87 10.40
N VAL A 70 -8.10 -12.84 9.59
CA VAL A 70 -8.74 -12.73 8.26
C VAL A 70 -8.35 -13.89 7.33
N MET A 71 -7.11 -14.38 7.42
CA MET A 71 -6.68 -15.54 6.64
C MET A 71 -7.33 -16.86 7.09
N TYR A 72 -7.80 -16.98 8.33
CA TYR A 72 -8.50 -18.18 8.80
C TYR A 72 -9.95 -18.26 8.32
N ASP A 73 -10.62 -17.11 8.19
CA ASP A 73 -12.03 -17.03 7.82
C ASP A 73 -12.30 -17.27 6.32
N TYR A 74 -11.26 -17.22 5.49
CA TYR A 74 -11.32 -17.33 4.03
C TYR A 74 -10.35 -18.40 3.52
N PRO A 75 -10.48 -18.93 2.29
CA PRO A 75 -9.59 -19.97 1.76
C PRO A 75 -8.20 -19.44 1.38
N PHE A 76 -7.62 -18.62 2.25
CA PHE A 76 -6.27 -18.10 2.11
C PHE A 76 -5.25 -19.21 2.36
N ARG A 77 -4.15 -19.12 1.61
CA ARG A 77 -2.95 -19.91 1.83
C ARG A 77 -1.81 -18.93 1.97
N LEU A 78 -1.06 -18.99 3.06
CA LEU A 78 0.13 -18.15 3.17
C LEU A 78 1.26 -18.75 2.34
N PRO A 79 1.76 -18.08 1.27
CA PRO A 79 2.86 -18.62 0.51
C PRO A 79 4.13 -18.66 1.37
N SER A 80 4.98 -19.67 1.17
CA SER A 80 6.21 -19.86 1.96
C SER A 80 7.11 -18.62 1.96
N ASN A 81 7.27 -17.98 0.80
CA ASN A 81 8.07 -16.77 0.65
C ASN A 81 7.57 -15.62 1.54
N PHE A 82 6.25 -15.44 1.66
CA PHE A 82 5.67 -14.43 2.53
C PHE A 82 5.83 -14.77 4.01
N THR A 83 5.76 -16.06 4.37
CA THR A 83 6.04 -16.51 5.74
C THR A 83 7.44 -16.10 6.19
N TYR A 84 8.45 -16.31 5.33
CA TYR A 84 9.83 -15.91 5.63
C TYR A 84 9.99 -14.40 5.73
N ILE A 85 9.34 -13.64 4.84
CA ILE A 85 9.35 -12.17 4.88
C ILE A 85 8.73 -11.69 6.20
N MET A 86 7.54 -12.17 6.56
CA MET A 86 6.87 -11.80 7.81
C MET A 86 7.73 -12.14 9.03
N ARG A 87 8.34 -13.32 9.07
CA ARG A 87 9.23 -13.72 10.16
C ARG A 87 10.45 -12.79 10.27
N ALA A 88 11.04 -12.39 9.15
CA ALA A 88 12.15 -11.44 9.14
C ALA A 88 11.70 -10.07 9.67
N LEU A 89 10.54 -9.58 9.24
CA LEU A 89 9.98 -8.30 9.70
C LEU A 89 9.64 -8.32 11.19
N MET A 90 8.96 -9.36 11.68
CA MET A 90 8.66 -9.53 13.12
C MET A 90 9.94 -9.58 13.97
N THR A 91 11.00 -10.22 13.46
CA THR A 91 12.29 -10.27 14.15
C THR A 91 12.93 -8.88 14.21
N LEU A 92 12.90 -8.13 13.10
CA LEU A 92 13.43 -6.77 13.04
C LEU A 92 12.64 -5.81 13.93
N GLU A 93 11.32 -5.93 13.97
CA GLU A 93 10.46 -5.16 14.87
C GLU A 93 10.81 -5.47 16.33
N GLY A 94 10.93 -6.74 16.69
CA GLY A 94 11.33 -7.14 18.05
C GLY A 94 12.68 -6.57 18.46
N ILE A 95 13.67 -6.58 17.57
CA ILE A 95 14.98 -5.95 17.81
C ILE A 95 14.84 -4.43 17.98
N GLY A 96 14.01 -3.79 17.17
CA GLY A 96 13.70 -2.36 17.27
C GLY A 96 13.13 -2.00 18.64
N ILE A 97 12.10 -2.73 19.09
CA ILE A 97 11.44 -2.53 20.39
C ILE A 97 12.39 -2.77 21.57
N ILE A 98 13.26 -3.78 21.48
CA ILE A 98 14.27 -4.05 22.53
C ILE A 98 15.25 -2.86 22.66
N THR A 99 15.55 -2.19 21.56
CA THR A 99 16.50 -1.07 21.52
C THR A 99 15.85 0.25 21.90
N ASP A 100 14.62 0.48 21.43
CA ASP A 100 13.81 1.67 21.67
C ASP A 100 12.36 1.23 21.98
N PRO A 101 11.89 1.34 23.22
CA PRO A 101 10.53 0.93 23.60
C PRO A 101 9.42 1.68 22.85
N GLU A 102 9.70 2.89 22.35
CA GLU A 102 8.74 3.71 21.60
C GLU A 102 8.84 3.45 20.08
N PHE A 103 9.62 2.45 19.66
CA PHE A 103 9.82 2.11 18.27
C PHE A 103 8.50 1.79 17.56
N ASN A 104 8.21 2.53 16.48
CA ASN A 104 7.13 2.22 15.55
C ASN A 104 7.69 1.83 14.18
N PHE A 105 7.40 0.59 13.76
CA PHE A 105 7.85 0.05 12.47
C PHE A 105 7.39 0.90 11.28
N PHE A 106 6.11 1.30 11.24
CA PHE A 106 5.55 2.03 10.11
C PHE A 106 6.09 3.46 10.00
N GLU A 107 6.32 4.15 11.13
CA GLU A 107 6.97 5.47 11.12
C GLU A 107 8.39 5.37 10.59
N THR A 108 9.13 4.35 11.03
CA THR A 108 10.51 4.09 10.60
C THR A 108 10.57 3.74 9.11
N ALA A 109 9.61 2.97 8.60
CA ALA A 109 9.56 2.57 7.19
C ALA A 109 9.12 3.70 6.23
N LYS A 110 8.39 4.71 6.74
CA LYS A 110 7.81 5.80 5.94
C LYS A 110 8.80 6.53 5.00
N PRO A 111 9.99 6.99 5.44
CA PRO A 111 10.94 7.63 4.53
C PRO A 111 11.41 6.70 3.41
N TYR A 112 11.60 5.41 3.69
CA TYR A 112 12.00 4.42 2.69
C TYR A 112 10.89 4.13 1.69
N ALA A 113 9.64 4.04 2.14
CA ALA A 113 8.49 3.91 1.24
C ALA A 113 8.38 5.14 0.32
N LYS A 114 8.59 6.35 0.86
CA LYS A 114 8.62 7.58 0.07
C LYS A 114 9.75 7.57 -0.97
N GLU A 115 10.97 7.19 -0.58
CA GLU A 115 12.09 7.08 -1.51
C GLU A 115 11.84 6.00 -2.58
N PHE A 116 11.30 4.85 -2.19
CA PHE A 116 10.94 3.76 -3.09
C PHE A 116 9.96 4.24 -4.17
N MET A 117 8.90 4.94 -3.77
CA MET A 117 7.93 5.55 -4.69
C MET A 117 8.59 6.53 -5.67
N LEU A 118 9.57 7.31 -5.22
CA LEU A 118 10.23 8.34 -6.03
C LEU A 118 11.30 7.78 -6.97
N ARG A 119 12.06 6.76 -6.54
CA ARG A 119 13.26 6.29 -7.25
C ARG A 119 13.05 5.07 -8.14
N ARG A 120 12.33 4.06 -7.67
CA ARG A 120 12.41 2.71 -8.26
C ARG A 120 11.41 2.45 -9.37
N GLU A 121 10.27 3.12 -9.34
CA GLU A 121 9.11 2.79 -10.17
C GLU A 121 8.69 3.95 -11.05
N GLY A 122 9.66 4.71 -11.58
CA GLY A 122 9.38 5.95 -12.30
C GLY A 122 8.33 5.79 -13.41
N LYS A 123 8.20 4.64 -14.09
CA LYS A 123 7.18 4.45 -15.15
C LYS A 123 5.79 4.12 -14.61
N ASP A 124 5.65 3.13 -13.74
CA ASP A 124 4.35 2.70 -13.21
C ASP A 124 3.84 3.69 -12.14
N PHE A 125 4.73 4.24 -11.31
CA PHE A 125 4.42 5.41 -10.49
C PHE A 125 4.06 6.63 -11.34
N ARG A 126 4.78 6.95 -12.44
CA ARG A 126 4.34 8.03 -13.33
C ARG A 126 2.95 7.74 -13.90
N ARG A 127 2.64 6.52 -14.34
CA ARG A 127 1.29 6.19 -14.85
C ARG A 127 0.22 6.31 -13.76
N MET A 128 0.48 5.82 -12.55
CA MET A 128 -0.46 5.92 -11.43
C MET A 128 -0.64 7.36 -10.95
N PHE A 129 0.46 8.10 -10.80
CA PHE A 129 0.44 9.50 -10.39
C PHE A 129 -0.23 10.35 -11.48
N VAL A 130 0.10 10.14 -12.76
CA VAL A 130 -0.57 10.81 -13.89
C VAL A 130 -2.05 10.45 -13.94
N SER A 131 -2.45 9.19 -13.78
CA SER A 131 -3.88 8.83 -13.79
C SER A 131 -4.66 9.40 -12.60
N LYS A 132 -4.09 9.39 -11.38
CA LYS A 132 -4.70 10.02 -10.20
C LYS A 132 -4.73 11.55 -10.27
N LEU A 133 -3.70 12.19 -10.82
CA LEU A 133 -3.62 13.64 -10.98
C LEU A 133 -4.46 14.16 -12.13
N MET A 134 -4.44 13.46 -13.27
CA MET A 134 -5.24 13.81 -14.44
C MET A 134 -6.71 13.50 -14.23
N GLY A 135 -7.09 12.83 -13.12
CA GLY A 135 -8.47 12.57 -12.78
C GLY A 135 -9.19 11.97 -13.96
N ARG A 136 -8.80 10.76 -14.39
CA ARG A 136 -9.62 10.04 -15.37
C ARG A 136 -10.93 9.69 -14.68
N ASP A 137 -11.95 10.52 -14.89
CA ASP A 137 -13.34 10.08 -14.74
C ASP A 137 -13.53 8.85 -15.63
N GLU A 138 -14.55 8.03 -15.34
CA GLU A 138 -14.86 6.78 -16.06
C GLU A 138 -14.96 6.96 -17.60
N GLU A 139 -15.05 8.21 -18.08
CA GLU A 139 -15.08 8.63 -19.49
C GLU A 139 -13.71 9.07 -20.09
N GLY A 140 -12.60 9.01 -19.34
CA GLY A 140 -11.26 9.29 -19.86
C GLY A 140 -10.91 10.76 -20.12
N LYS A 141 -11.70 11.71 -19.59
CA LYS A 141 -11.44 13.17 -19.72
C LYS A 141 -10.45 13.64 -18.66
N ILE A 142 -9.61 14.62 -19.01
CA ILE A 142 -8.58 15.19 -18.13
C ILE A 142 -9.20 16.32 -17.28
N ASP A 143 -9.08 16.22 -15.95
CA ASP A 143 -9.51 17.25 -15.00
C ASP A 143 -8.52 18.45 -15.00
N TRP A 144 -8.83 19.45 -15.83
CA TRP A 144 -8.05 20.68 -15.99
C TRP A 144 -7.97 21.56 -14.73
N ASN A 145 -8.89 21.41 -13.78
CA ASN A 145 -8.83 22.18 -12.53
C ASN A 145 -7.75 21.63 -11.60
N ARG A 146 -7.56 20.31 -11.58
CA ARG A 146 -6.47 19.67 -10.81
C ARG A 146 -5.10 19.97 -11.41
N THR A 147 -4.96 19.92 -12.72
CA THR A 147 -3.67 20.21 -13.39
C THR A 147 -3.20 21.63 -13.07
N TRP A 148 -4.10 22.62 -13.08
CA TRP A 148 -3.80 23.99 -12.69
C TRP A 148 -3.39 24.12 -11.21
N LYS A 149 -4.07 23.41 -10.31
CA LYS A 149 -3.76 23.42 -8.88
C LYS A 149 -2.35 22.87 -8.58
N LEU A 150 -1.92 21.85 -9.33
CA LEU A 150 -0.59 21.25 -9.21
C LEU A 150 0.50 22.15 -9.78
N ALA A 151 0.24 22.76 -10.94
CA ALA A 151 1.14 23.76 -11.53
C ALA A 151 1.38 24.91 -10.55
N LYS A 152 0.33 25.38 -9.87
CA LYS A 152 0.43 26.42 -8.84
C LYS A 152 1.23 25.97 -7.62
N MET A 153 1.07 24.72 -7.17
CA MET A 153 1.87 24.17 -6.06
C MET A 153 3.35 24.00 -6.42
N ALA A 154 3.65 23.50 -7.63
CA ALA A 154 5.02 23.37 -8.12
C ALA A 154 5.69 24.74 -8.24
N PHE A 155 5.01 25.72 -8.84
CA PHE A 155 5.48 27.10 -8.94
C PHE A 155 5.73 27.72 -7.56
N LYS A 156 4.78 27.57 -6.64
CA LYS A 156 4.93 28.07 -5.26
C LYS A 156 6.12 27.42 -4.55
N THR A 157 6.36 26.13 -4.75
CA THR A 157 7.47 25.42 -4.12
C THR A 157 8.81 25.93 -4.63
N VAL A 158 8.96 26.12 -5.95
CA VAL A 158 10.18 26.67 -6.58
C VAL A 158 10.43 28.12 -6.14
N MET A 159 9.37 28.93 -6.06
CA MET A 159 9.47 30.34 -5.64
C MET A 159 9.79 30.50 -4.14
N ASN A 160 9.41 29.53 -3.31
CA ASN A 160 9.61 29.58 -1.86
C ASN A 160 10.91 28.92 -1.38
N THR A 161 11.70 28.34 -2.30
CA THR A 161 13.08 27.87 -2.05
C THR A 161 14.15 28.92 -2.34
N GLY A 162 13.76 30.18 -2.60
CA GLY A 162 14.65 31.31 -2.91
C GLY A 162 14.76 32.39 -1.83
N SER A 163 14.42 32.07 -0.57
CA SER A 163 14.53 32.98 0.59
C SER A 163 15.12 32.27 1.80
#